data_AF-A0A1V5AKM5-F1
#
_entry.id   AF-A0A1V5AKM5-F1
#
_cell.length_a   1.000
_cell.length_b   1.000
_cell.length_c   1.000
_cell.angle_alpha   90.00
_cell.angle_beta   90.00
_cell.angle_gamma   90.00
#
_symmetry.space_group_name_H-M   'P 1'
#
loop_
_entity.id
_entity.type
_entity.pdbx_description
1 polymer ?
#
loop_
_entity_poly.entity_id
_entity_poly.type
_entity_poly.pdbx_seq_one_letter_code
_entity_poly.pdbx_strand_id
1 'polypeptide(L)'
;MAFYTLGLTFDLVILLTVIVLAVWIYGIYFNFKKWGLGSTGYHDQLRNSFWLFIATWIHEAFKEGVWVFLRTAVLDVLLLRRTLARSPVRWVMHMCMFYGFLTLAALSGLGLMIDIVEHFNLLGLAEQAEIAKEAMSLPFDIFGYLLLIGSTIAVSRRILLKFVRDNTTAYDAFLIGAVFLITITGFYAEWMRGNALLVGNAFEYPIYAPHFALIHTVLALGLFAFVLPWTKYIHVIATPMTLLANRGGE
;
A
#
# COMPACT_ATOMS: atom_id res chain seq x y z
N MET A 1 -16.01 -4.73 -13.72
CA MET A 1 -17.42 -5.22 -13.72
C MET A 1 -18.29 -4.65 -12.60
N ALA A 2 -17.81 -4.48 -11.36
CA ALA A 2 -18.63 -3.95 -10.26
C ALA A 2 -19.20 -2.52 -10.47
N PHE A 3 -18.41 -1.61 -11.05
CA PHE A 3 -18.84 -0.22 -11.24
C PHE A 3 -20.00 -0.05 -12.23
N TYR A 4 -20.06 -0.89 -13.27
CA TYR A 4 -21.13 -0.82 -14.27
C TYR A 4 -22.50 -1.18 -13.70
N THR A 5 -22.55 -2.11 -12.73
CA THR A 5 -23.78 -2.48 -12.04
C THR A 5 -24.32 -1.37 -11.13
N LEU A 6 -23.52 -0.33 -10.86
CA LEU A 6 -23.85 0.81 -10.02
C LEU A 6 -24.08 2.10 -10.83
N GLY A 7 -24.18 1.97 -12.16
CA GLY A 7 -24.38 3.11 -13.08
C GLY A 7 -23.14 3.95 -13.34
N LEU A 8 -21.95 3.52 -12.90
CA LEU A 8 -20.69 4.19 -13.19
C LEU A 8 -20.14 3.68 -14.52
N THR A 9 -19.97 4.58 -15.49
CA THR A 9 -19.34 4.26 -16.77
C THR A 9 -17.83 4.05 -16.60
N PHE A 10 -17.21 3.30 -17.51
CA PHE A 10 -15.76 3.09 -17.51
C PHE A 10 -14.99 4.40 -17.51
N ASP A 11 -15.39 5.32 -18.39
CA ASP A 11 -14.76 6.63 -18.55
C ASP A 11 -14.79 7.44 -17.26
N LEU A 12 -15.91 7.37 -16.51
CA LEU A 12 -16.02 8.05 -15.22
C LEU A 12 -15.07 7.42 -14.19
N VAL A 13 -14.94 6.10 -14.15
CA VAL A 13 -13.99 5.41 -13.26
C VAL A 13 -12.54 5.78 -13.59
N ILE A 14 -12.18 5.83 -14.87
CA ILE A 14 -10.85 6.26 -15.31
C ILE A 14 -10.60 7.71 -14.92
N LEU A 15 -11.54 8.62 -15.19
CA LEU A 15 -11.43 10.03 -14.83
C LEU A 15 -11.22 10.22 -13.31
N LEU A 16 -12.04 9.56 -12.49
CA LEU A 16 -11.88 9.60 -11.03
C LEU A 16 -10.53 9.03 -10.59
N THR A 17 -10.07 7.95 -11.22
CA THR A 17 -8.76 7.36 -10.93
C THR A 17 -7.63 8.33 -11.24
N VAL A 18 -7.69 9.05 -12.37
CA VAL A 18 -6.70 10.08 -12.72
C VAL A 18 -6.67 11.20 -11.67
N ILE A 19 -7.84 11.67 -11.21
CA ILE A 19 -7.93 12.71 -10.18
C ILE A 19 -7.31 12.21 -8.87
N VAL A 20 -7.64 11.00 -8.44
CA VAL A 20 -7.10 10.37 -7.23
C VAL A 20 -5.58 10.25 -7.32
N LEU A 21 -5.04 9.75 -8.44
CA LEU A 21 -3.60 9.63 -8.65
C LEU A 21 -2.92 11.00 -8.65
N ALA A 22 -3.52 12.03 -9.24
CA ALA A 22 -2.97 13.39 -9.22
C ALA A 22 -2.87 13.94 -7.79
N VAL A 23 -3.92 13.79 -6.97
CA VAL A 23 -3.91 14.18 -5.56
C VAL A 23 -2.84 13.41 -4.78
N TRP A 24 -2.75 12.10 -5.01
CA TRP A 24 -1.77 11.25 -4.34
C TRP A 24 -0.32 11.64 -4.69
N ILE A 25 -0.01 11.77 -5.99
CA ILE A 25 1.31 12.19 -6.49
C ILE A 25 1.67 13.57 -5.94
N TYR A 26 0.73 14.51 -5.93
CA TYR A 26 0.96 15.84 -5.38
C TYR A 26 1.29 15.78 -3.89
N GLY A 27 0.60 14.94 -3.12
CA GLY A 27 0.90 14.72 -1.70
C GLY A 27 2.30 14.13 -1.48
N ILE A 28 2.73 13.17 -2.31
CA ILE A 28 4.10 12.65 -2.29
C ILE A 28 5.10 13.77 -2.61
N TYR A 29 4.92 14.49 -3.72
CA TYR A 29 5.77 15.61 -4.13
C TYR A 29 5.90 16.66 -3.01
N PHE A 30 4.80 17.01 -2.36
CA PHE A 30 4.77 17.96 -1.25
C PHE A 30 5.65 17.50 -0.07
N ASN A 31 5.60 16.22 0.29
CA ASN A 31 6.45 15.67 1.36
C ASN A 31 7.93 15.73 1.00
N PHE A 32 8.31 15.35 -0.22
CA PHE A 32 9.70 15.44 -0.68
C PHE A 32 10.22 16.88 -0.66
N LYS A 33 9.38 17.82 -1.10
CA LYS A 33 9.69 19.26 -1.05
C LYS A 33 9.89 19.73 0.40
N LYS A 34 9.00 19.32 1.31
CA LYS A 34 9.09 19.59 2.76
C LYS A 34 10.36 18.99 3.38
N TRP A 35 10.72 17.76 3.04
CA TRP A 35 11.95 17.13 3.55
C TRP A 35 13.21 17.85 3.04
N GLY A 36 13.17 18.40 1.82
CA GLY A 36 14.21 19.26 1.28
C GLY A 36 14.44 20.57 2.05
N LEU A 37 13.52 21.00 2.92
CA LEU A 37 13.76 22.13 3.83
C LEU A 37 14.81 21.83 4.90
N GLY A 38 14.96 20.56 5.28
CA GLY A 38 15.93 20.11 6.30
C GLY A 38 17.32 19.82 5.75
N SER A 39 17.52 19.92 4.43
CA SER A 39 18.83 19.76 3.77
C SER A 39 19.66 21.03 3.94
N THR A 40 20.19 21.28 5.15
CA THR A 40 21.09 22.42 5.37
C THR A 40 22.54 21.96 5.33
N GLY A 41 23.02 21.80 4.08
CA GLY A 41 24.43 21.74 3.71
C GLY A 41 24.59 22.32 2.30
N TYR A 42 25.21 23.49 2.21
CA TYR A 42 25.48 24.34 1.02
C TYR A 42 24.30 25.17 0.42
N HIS A 43 24.41 26.50 0.66
CA HIS A 43 23.70 27.65 0.08
C HIS A 43 22.17 27.76 0.22
N ASP A 44 21.75 28.84 0.88
CA ASP A 44 20.38 29.26 1.20
C ASP A 44 19.42 29.37 -0.02
N GLN A 45 19.96 29.39 -1.24
CA GLN A 45 19.19 29.55 -2.49
C GLN A 45 18.45 28.27 -2.93
N LEU A 46 18.82 27.09 -2.43
CA LEU A 46 18.20 25.80 -2.80
C LEU A 46 17.33 25.20 -1.68
N ARG A 47 17.09 25.95 -0.60
CA ARG A 47 16.15 25.61 0.47
C ARG A 47 14.77 25.35 -0.18
N ASN A 48 14.15 24.20 0.07
CA ASN A 48 12.84 23.80 -0.50
C ASN A 48 12.89 23.20 -1.93
N SER A 49 14.04 22.69 -2.39
CA SER A 49 14.17 22.04 -3.70
C SER A 49 13.96 20.52 -3.64
N PHE A 50 12.97 20.03 -4.40
CA PHE A 50 12.73 18.59 -4.59
C PHE A 50 13.97 17.89 -5.17
N TRP A 51 14.57 18.48 -6.21
CA TRP A 51 15.72 17.89 -6.90
C TRP A 51 16.97 17.87 -6.04
N LEU A 52 17.18 18.91 -5.23
CA LEU A 52 18.30 18.93 -4.29
C LEU A 52 18.16 17.81 -3.25
N PHE A 53 16.96 17.64 -2.67
CA PHE A 53 16.71 16.56 -1.71
C PHE A 53 17.03 15.18 -2.30
N ILE A 54 16.54 14.88 -3.51
CA ILE A 54 16.83 13.61 -4.18
C ILE A 54 18.33 13.45 -4.40
N ALA A 55 19.03 14.48 -4.90
CA ALA A 55 20.46 14.42 -5.14
C ALA A 55 21.25 14.17 -3.83
N THR A 56 20.93 14.90 -2.76
CA THR A 56 21.54 14.71 -1.43
C THR A 56 21.25 13.32 -0.88
N TRP A 57 20.02 12.83 -1.02
CA TRP A 57 19.64 11.50 -0.55
C TRP A 57 20.38 10.40 -1.29
N ILE A 58 20.48 10.48 -2.63
CA ILE A 58 21.25 9.51 -3.44
C ILE A 58 22.73 9.54 -3.01
N HIS A 59 23.30 10.73 -2.85
CA HIS A 59 24.69 10.86 -2.42
C HIS A 59 24.94 10.17 -1.08
N GLU A 60 24.11 10.42 -0.06
CA GLU A 60 24.27 9.81 1.27
C GLU A 60 23.98 8.30 1.25
N ALA A 61 22.96 7.85 0.51
CA ALA A 61 22.61 6.43 0.42
C ALA A 61 23.73 5.55 -0.20
N PHE A 62 24.52 6.12 -1.13
CA PHE A 62 25.61 5.41 -1.81
C PHE A 62 27.02 5.74 -1.30
N LYS A 63 27.13 6.53 -0.23
CA LYS A 63 28.41 7.03 0.31
C LYS A 63 29.44 5.95 0.68
N GLU A 64 28.97 4.79 1.15
CA GLU A 64 29.81 3.62 1.48
C GLU A 64 29.83 2.55 0.37
N GLY A 65 29.31 2.88 -0.81
CA GLY A 65 29.27 2.01 -1.97
C GLY A 65 28.00 1.18 -2.11
N VAL A 66 27.82 0.62 -3.31
CA VAL A 66 26.62 -0.10 -3.74
C VAL A 66 26.35 -1.35 -2.88
N TRP A 67 27.39 -2.03 -2.40
CA TRP A 67 27.22 -3.23 -1.59
C TRP A 67 26.54 -2.95 -0.25
N VAL A 68 26.94 -1.88 0.45
CA VAL A 68 26.33 -1.48 1.72
C VAL A 68 24.88 -1.06 1.50
N PHE A 69 24.60 -0.34 0.40
CA PHE A 69 23.25 0.02 -0.01
C PHE A 69 22.37 -1.23 -0.22
N LEU A 70 22.82 -2.18 -1.04
CA LEU A 70 22.06 -3.41 -1.33
C LEU A 70 21.84 -4.25 -0.08
N ARG A 71 22.86 -4.40 0.77
CA ARG A 71 22.74 -5.12 2.04
C ARG A 71 21.70 -4.48 2.96
N THR A 72 21.71 -3.16 3.08
CA THR A 72 20.74 -2.40 3.90
C THR A 72 19.34 -2.50 3.29
N ALA A 73 19.20 -2.35 1.98
CA ALA A 73 17.92 -2.49 1.27
C ALA A 73 17.31 -3.88 1.50
N VAL A 74 18.08 -4.95 1.30
CA VAL A 74 17.55 -6.30 1.46
C VAL A 74 17.31 -6.63 2.93
N LEU A 75 18.30 -6.45 3.80
CA LEU A 75 18.20 -6.92 5.18
C LEU A 75 17.33 -6.01 6.07
N ASP A 76 17.51 -4.69 5.97
CA ASP A 76 16.88 -3.75 6.90
C ASP A 76 15.56 -3.20 6.37
N VAL A 77 15.40 -3.04 5.05
CA VAL A 77 14.14 -2.57 4.44
C VAL A 77 13.21 -3.74 4.11
N LEU A 78 13.63 -4.68 3.26
CA LEU A 78 12.75 -5.76 2.78
C LEU A 78 12.50 -6.84 3.85
N LEU A 79 13.57 -7.29 4.51
CA LEU A 79 13.48 -8.34 5.54
C LEU A 79 13.27 -7.81 6.95
N LEU A 80 13.22 -6.48 7.14
CA LEU A 80 12.96 -5.83 8.42
C LEU A 80 13.80 -6.41 9.58
N ARG A 81 15.09 -6.72 9.33
CA ARG A 81 15.99 -7.43 10.27
C ARG A 81 16.03 -6.80 11.67
N ARG A 82 15.93 -5.47 11.77
CA ARG A 82 15.91 -4.77 13.07
C ARG A 82 14.64 -5.04 13.86
N THR A 83 13.50 -5.09 13.16
CA THR A 83 12.22 -5.44 13.77
C THR A 83 12.27 -6.87 14.30
N LEU A 84 12.89 -7.79 13.55
CA LEU A 84 13.13 -9.17 13.99
C LEU A 84 13.98 -9.21 15.26
N ALA A 85 15.12 -8.51 15.27
CA ALA A 85 16.02 -8.45 16.42
C ALA A 85 15.34 -7.88 17.67
N ARG A 86 14.38 -6.97 17.53
CA ARG A 86 13.68 -6.34 18.66
C ARG A 86 12.43 -7.11 19.12
N SER A 87 11.72 -7.84 18.24
CA SER A 87 10.60 -8.69 18.60
C SER A 87 10.13 -9.50 17.38
N PRO A 88 10.24 -10.84 17.40
CA PRO A 88 9.76 -11.71 16.32
C PRO A 88 8.26 -11.52 16.02
N VAL A 89 7.43 -11.29 17.05
CA VAL A 89 5.99 -11.05 16.85
C VAL A 89 5.74 -9.75 16.10
N ARG A 90 6.47 -8.66 16.42
CA ARG A 90 6.37 -7.42 15.63
C ARG A 90 6.83 -7.63 14.20
N TRP A 91 7.83 -8.47 14.01
CA TRP A 91 8.36 -8.77 12.69
C TRP A 91 7.36 -9.52 11.82
N VAL A 92 6.77 -10.63 12.31
CA VAL A 92 5.73 -11.36 11.58
C VAL A 92 4.57 -10.43 11.22
N MET A 93 4.09 -9.65 12.19
CA MET A 93 3.02 -8.67 11.98
C MET A 93 3.36 -7.68 10.85
N HIS A 94 4.56 -7.08 10.86
CA HIS A 94 4.97 -6.12 9.83
C HIS A 94 5.28 -6.79 8.49
N MET A 95 5.85 -7.99 8.44
CA MET A 95 6.10 -8.71 7.19
C MET A 95 4.78 -9.03 6.49
N CYS A 96 3.81 -9.57 7.24
CA CYS A 96 2.47 -9.83 6.74
C CYS A 96 1.78 -8.57 6.21
N MET A 97 1.83 -7.46 6.98
CA MET A 97 1.26 -6.19 6.52
C MET A 97 2.02 -5.59 5.35
N PHE A 98 3.35 -5.61 5.35
CA PHE A 98 4.20 -5.01 4.31
C PHE A 98 4.00 -5.70 2.97
N TYR A 99 4.16 -7.02 2.91
CA TYR A 99 3.98 -7.78 1.66
C TYR A 99 2.51 -7.90 1.28
N GLY A 100 1.60 -8.04 2.25
CA GLY A 100 0.16 -8.03 1.98
C GLY A 100 -0.27 -6.72 1.33
N PHE A 101 0.02 -5.59 1.97
CA PHE A 101 -0.38 -4.27 1.49
C PHE A 101 0.32 -3.87 0.18
N LEU A 102 1.66 -4.01 0.11
CA LEU A 102 2.42 -3.57 -1.06
C LEU A 102 2.05 -4.38 -2.31
N THR A 103 1.93 -5.71 -2.18
CA THR A 103 1.59 -6.55 -3.32
C THR A 103 0.14 -6.36 -3.73
N LEU A 104 -0.82 -6.22 -2.81
CA LEU A 104 -2.20 -5.90 -3.16
C LEU A 104 -2.34 -4.55 -3.87
N ALA A 105 -1.57 -3.54 -3.44
CA ALA A 105 -1.53 -2.24 -4.12
C ALA A 105 -0.96 -2.38 -5.55
N ALA A 106 0.13 -3.14 -5.72
CA ALA A 106 0.73 -3.39 -7.03
C ALA A 106 -0.20 -4.20 -7.95
N LEU A 107 -0.84 -5.25 -7.43
CA LEU A 107 -1.83 -6.06 -8.16
C LEU A 107 -3.05 -5.22 -8.53
N SER A 108 -3.51 -4.31 -7.67
CA SER A 108 -4.62 -3.40 -7.99
C SER A 108 -4.27 -2.46 -9.14
N GLY A 109 -3.04 -1.92 -9.14
CA GLY A 109 -2.53 -1.11 -10.25
C GLY A 109 -2.40 -1.91 -11.55
N LEU A 110 -1.89 -3.14 -11.46
CA LEU A 110 -1.80 -4.04 -12.62
C LEU A 110 -3.17 -4.42 -13.15
N GLY A 111 -4.14 -4.74 -12.28
CA GLY A 111 -5.52 -5.05 -12.65
C GLY A 111 -6.18 -3.91 -13.40
N LEU A 112 -5.97 -2.66 -12.96
CA LEU A 112 -6.43 -1.48 -13.69
C LEU A 112 -5.79 -1.37 -15.08
N MET A 113 -4.49 -1.62 -15.21
CA MET A 113 -3.82 -1.60 -16.52
C MET A 113 -4.40 -2.67 -17.45
N ILE A 114 -4.69 -3.87 -16.93
CA ILE A 114 -5.30 -4.95 -17.71
C ILE A 114 -6.74 -4.60 -18.11
N ASP A 115 -7.53 -4.00 -17.22
CA ASP A 115 -8.88 -3.49 -17.53
C ASP A 115 -8.85 -2.46 -18.67
N ILE A 116 -7.83 -1.60 -18.74
CA ILE A 116 -7.63 -0.64 -19.85
C ILE A 116 -7.29 -1.37 -21.15
N VAL A 117 -6.40 -2.37 -21.11
CA VAL A 117 -6.04 -3.19 -22.28
C VAL A 117 -7.28 -3.92 -22.83
N GLU A 118 -8.07 -4.54 -21.96
CA GLU A 118 -9.30 -5.23 -22.31
C GLU A 118 -10.33 -4.26 -22.92
N HIS A 119 -10.62 -3.15 -22.25
CA HIS A 119 -11.67 -2.21 -22.68
C HIS A 119 -11.38 -1.56 -24.03
N PHE A 120 -10.14 -1.15 -24.28
CA PHE A 120 -9.74 -0.52 -25.54
C PHE A 120 -9.20 -1.52 -26.58
N ASN A 121 -9.20 -2.82 -26.26
CA ASN A 121 -8.58 -3.88 -27.05
C ASN A 121 -7.18 -3.48 -27.56
N LEU A 122 -6.34 -2.97 -26.65
CA LEU A 122 -5.03 -2.45 -27.01
C LEU A 122 -4.19 -3.57 -27.63
N LEU A 123 -3.66 -3.32 -28.83
CA LEU A 123 -2.85 -4.28 -29.59
C LEU A 123 -3.58 -5.59 -29.92
N GLY A 124 -4.92 -5.64 -29.84
CA GLY A 124 -5.68 -6.87 -30.04
C GLY A 124 -5.60 -7.86 -28.88
N LEU A 125 -5.24 -7.41 -27.68
CA LEU A 125 -4.93 -8.26 -26.53
C LEU A 125 -6.09 -8.47 -25.53
N ALA A 126 -7.34 -8.23 -25.92
CA ALA A 126 -8.47 -8.29 -24.99
C ALA A 126 -8.68 -9.70 -24.37
N GLU A 127 -8.54 -10.77 -25.15
CA GLU A 127 -8.68 -12.14 -24.65
C GLU A 127 -7.56 -12.50 -23.66
N GLN A 128 -6.33 -12.09 -23.96
CA GLN A 128 -5.17 -12.31 -23.09
C GLN A 128 -5.30 -11.51 -21.78
N ALA A 129 -5.93 -10.33 -21.85
CA ALA A 129 -6.22 -9.51 -20.68
C ALA A 129 -7.24 -10.20 -19.75
N GLU A 130 -8.28 -10.82 -20.30
CA GLU A 130 -9.27 -11.59 -19.52
C GLU A 130 -8.61 -12.77 -18.80
N ILE A 131 -7.79 -13.56 -19.51
CA ILE A 131 -7.03 -14.68 -18.92
C ILE A 131 -6.08 -14.20 -17.82
N ALA A 132 -5.38 -13.08 -18.04
CA ALA A 132 -4.47 -12.51 -17.05
C ALA A 132 -5.21 -12.08 -15.76
N LYS A 133 -6.42 -11.52 -15.89
CA LYS A 133 -7.25 -11.14 -14.74
C LYS A 133 -7.69 -12.35 -13.91
N GLU A 134 -8.05 -13.45 -14.56
CA GLU A 134 -8.40 -14.68 -13.86
C GLU A 134 -7.20 -15.24 -13.08
N ALA A 135 -6.02 -15.25 -13.70
CA ALA A 135 -4.77 -15.71 -13.07
C ALA A 135 -4.36 -14.85 -11.85
N MET A 136 -4.80 -13.60 -11.76
CA MET A 136 -4.52 -12.73 -10.62
C MET A 136 -5.34 -13.05 -9.36
N SER A 137 -6.43 -13.81 -9.47
CA SER A 137 -7.30 -14.17 -8.33
C SER A 137 -6.51 -14.79 -7.18
N LEU A 138 -5.70 -15.81 -7.46
CA LEU A 138 -4.92 -16.52 -6.45
C LEU A 138 -3.91 -15.60 -5.72
N PRO A 139 -3.10 -14.77 -6.41
CA PRO A 139 -2.29 -13.75 -5.75
C PRO A 139 -3.09 -12.80 -4.86
N PHE A 140 -4.26 -12.32 -5.31
CA PHE A 140 -5.12 -11.46 -4.48
C PHE A 140 -5.53 -12.15 -3.18
N ASP A 141 -5.95 -13.41 -3.24
CA ASP A 141 -6.36 -14.16 -2.06
C ASP A 141 -5.18 -14.37 -1.10
N ILE A 142 -4.04 -14.83 -1.59
CA ILE A 142 -2.84 -15.10 -0.77
C ILE A 142 -2.39 -13.83 -0.03
N PHE A 143 -2.20 -12.72 -0.75
CA PHE A 143 -1.75 -11.47 -0.15
C PHE A 143 -2.84 -10.79 0.68
N GLY A 144 -4.12 -11.02 0.34
CA GLY A 144 -5.28 -10.70 1.17
C GLY A 144 -5.18 -11.34 2.54
N TYR A 145 -4.93 -12.66 2.59
CA TYR A 145 -4.83 -13.39 3.87
C TYR A 145 -3.59 -12.96 4.65
N LEU A 146 -2.46 -12.69 4.00
CA LEU A 146 -1.30 -12.11 4.66
C LEU A 146 -1.63 -10.77 5.31
N LEU A 147 -2.30 -9.86 4.59
CA LEU A 147 -2.70 -8.57 5.14
C LEU A 147 -3.69 -8.73 6.30
N LEU A 148 -4.64 -9.67 6.20
CA LEU A 148 -5.60 -9.97 7.25
C LEU A 148 -4.92 -10.50 8.51
N ILE A 149 -3.99 -11.45 8.38
CA ILE A 149 -3.22 -11.99 9.51
C ILE A 149 -2.43 -10.87 10.18
N GLY A 150 -1.67 -10.08 9.40
CA GLY A 150 -0.85 -9.00 9.92
C GLY A 150 -1.67 -7.92 10.65
N SER A 151 -2.75 -7.47 10.02
CA SER A 151 -3.65 -6.45 10.60
C SER A 151 -4.43 -6.99 11.81
N THR A 152 -4.85 -8.26 11.81
CA THR A 152 -5.48 -8.92 12.97
C THR A 152 -4.53 -8.97 14.16
N ILE A 153 -3.26 -9.37 13.94
CA ILE A 153 -2.24 -9.35 14.99
C ILE A 153 -2.03 -7.92 15.51
N ALA A 154 -1.99 -6.92 14.63
CA ALA A 154 -1.81 -5.52 15.01
C ALA A 154 -2.96 -4.98 15.88
N VAL A 155 -4.22 -5.23 15.47
CA VAL A 155 -5.42 -4.85 16.22
C VAL A 155 -5.45 -5.59 17.57
N SER A 156 -5.27 -6.90 17.55
CA SER A 156 -5.33 -7.74 18.76
C SER A 156 -4.29 -7.32 19.79
N ARG A 157 -3.04 -7.09 19.38
CA ARG A 157 -1.98 -6.62 20.28
C ARG A 157 -2.31 -5.27 20.91
N ARG A 158 -2.99 -4.39 20.19
CA ARG A 158 -3.36 -3.05 20.66
C ARG A 158 -4.54 -3.06 21.62
N ILE A 159 -5.47 -4.01 21.47
CA ILE A 159 -6.61 -4.18 22.37
C ILE A 159 -6.20 -4.94 23.64
N LEU A 160 -5.45 -6.04 23.48
CA LEU A 160 -5.17 -7.00 24.54
C LEU A 160 -3.95 -6.65 25.40
N LEU A 161 -2.91 -6.04 24.83
CA LEU A 161 -1.67 -5.75 25.57
C LEU A 161 -1.69 -4.32 26.12
N LYS A 162 -1.84 -4.18 27.44
CA LYS A 162 -1.90 -2.88 28.13
C LYS A 162 -0.73 -1.96 27.75
N PHE A 163 0.51 -2.44 27.77
CA PHE A 163 1.68 -1.63 27.41
C PHE A 163 1.62 -1.11 25.97
N VAL A 164 1.05 -1.86 25.01
CA VAL A 164 0.90 -1.38 23.63
C VAL A 164 -0.23 -0.36 23.55
N ARG A 165 -1.35 -0.63 24.22
CA ARG A 165 -2.51 0.26 24.27
C ARG A 165 -2.18 1.62 24.87
N ASP A 166 -1.47 1.64 25.98
CA ASP A 166 -1.12 2.87 26.71
C ASP A 166 -0.13 3.74 25.90
N ASN A 167 0.62 3.14 24.97
CA ASN A 167 1.53 3.84 24.05
C ASN A 167 0.90 4.09 22.66
N THR A 168 -0.39 3.84 22.48
CA THR A 168 -1.10 4.03 21.20
C THR A 168 -1.58 5.46 21.07
N THR A 169 -1.24 6.14 19.98
CA THR A 169 -1.87 7.42 19.65
C THR A 169 -3.15 7.23 18.84
N ALA A 170 -4.05 8.23 18.83
CA ALA A 170 -5.26 8.19 18.02
C ALA A 170 -4.97 7.97 16.52
N TYR A 171 -3.85 8.50 16.02
CA TYR A 171 -3.39 8.28 14.65
C TYR A 171 -3.03 6.81 14.40
N ASP A 172 -2.35 6.15 15.33
CA ASP A 172 -1.97 4.74 15.19
C ASP A 172 -3.21 3.84 15.22
N ALA A 173 -4.17 4.15 16.10
CA ALA A 173 -5.44 3.45 16.18
C ALA A 173 -6.25 3.59 14.89
N PHE A 174 -6.37 4.82 14.37
CA PHE A 174 -7.07 5.09 13.11
C PHE A 174 -6.45 4.35 11.94
N LEU A 175 -5.12 4.43 11.77
CA LEU A 175 -4.45 3.80 10.62
C LEU A 175 -4.59 2.28 10.63
N ILE A 176 -4.37 1.65 11.79
CA ILE A 176 -4.48 0.19 11.90
C ILE A 176 -5.94 -0.26 11.77
N GLY A 177 -6.88 0.49 12.36
CA GLY A 177 -8.31 0.23 12.21
C GLY A 177 -8.77 0.35 10.77
N ALA A 178 -8.31 1.38 10.05
CA ALA A 178 -8.64 1.59 8.64
C ALA A 178 -8.09 0.49 7.73
N VAL A 179 -6.81 0.11 7.89
CA VAL A 179 -6.22 -1.02 7.15
C VAL A 179 -7.00 -2.30 7.41
N PHE A 180 -7.28 -2.62 8.68
CA PHE A 180 -8.05 -3.82 9.04
C PHE A 180 -9.46 -3.80 8.43
N LEU A 181 -10.17 -2.68 8.54
CA LEU A 181 -11.52 -2.52 7.99
C LEU A 181 -11.53 -2.72 6.48
N ILE A 182 -10.61 -2.09 5.74
CA ILE A 182 -10.49 -2.23 4.28
C ILE A 182 -10.20 -3.69 3.90
N THR A 183 -9.33 -4.38 4.65
CA THR A 183 -9.07 -5.81 4.42
C THR A 183 -10.32 -6.65 4.60
N ILE A 184 -11.07 -6.44 5.68
CA ILE A 184 -12.34 -7.15 5.93
C ILE A 184 -13.35 -6.87 4.82
N THR A 185 -13.56 -5.62 4.42
CA THR A 185 -14.51 -5.31 3.34
C THR A 185 -14.08 -5.90 2.00
N GLY A 186 -12.77 -6.04 1.75
CA GLY A 186 -12.23 -6.72 0.56
C GLY A 186 -12.59 -8.20 0.53
N PHE A 187 -12.39 -8.90 1.66
CA PHE A 187 -12.81 -10.30 1.80
C PHE A 187 -14.32 -10.48 1.65
N TYR A 188 -15.13 -9.61 2.24
CA TYR A 188 -16.58 -9.67 2.05
C TYR A 188 -16.98 -9.53 0.58
N ALA A 189 -16.34 -8.63 -0.16
CA ALA A 189 -16.59 -8.47 -1.60
C ALA A 189 -16.21 -9.73 -2.40
N GLU A 190 -15.08 -10.35 -2.07
CA GLU A 190 -14.61 -11.59 -2.69
C GLU A 190 -15.52 -12.78 -2.35
N TRP A 191 -15.85 -12.97 -1.08
CA TRP A 191 -16.70 -14.06 -0.61
C TRP A 191 -18.09 -14.01 -1.24
N MET A 192 -18.67 -12.81 -1.38
CA MET A 192 -19.95 -12.63 -2.06
C MET A 192 -19.90 -12.90 -3.56
N ARG A 193 -18.74 -12.77 -4.20
CA ARG A 193 -18.53 -13.12 -5.61
C ARG A 193 -18.49 -14.64 -5.82
N GLY A 194 -18.14 -15.41 -4.79
CA GLY A 194 -17.93 -16.85 -4.87
C GLY A 194 -16.51 -17.22 -5.33
N ASN A 195 -16.21 -18.52 -5.29
CA ASN A 195 -14.93 -19.14 -5.58
C ASN A 195 -13.76 -18.62 -4.72
N ALA A 196 -14.04 -18.22 -3.48
CA ALA A 196 -13.00 -17.75 -2.57
C ALA A 196 -12.12 -18.90 -2.08
N LEU A 197 -10.81 -18.69 -1.96
CA LEU A 197 -9.82 -19.73 -1.68
C LEU A 197 -10.14 -20.64 -0.48
N LEU A 198 -10.57 -20.07 0.66
CA LEU A 198 -10.79 -20.83 1.90
C LEU A 198 -12.25 -21.18 2.17
N VAL A 199 -13.19 -20.35 1.71
CA VAL A 199 -14.62 -20.48 2.05
C VAL A 199 -15.47 -20.94 0.86
N GLY A 200 -14.88 -21.10 -0.32
CA GLY A 200 -15.58 -21.49 -1.55
C GLY A 200 -16.78 -20.59 -1.81
N ASN A 201 -17.95 -21.21 -1.95
CA ASN A 201 -19.22 -20.53 -2.24
C ASN A 201 -20.12 -20.37 -1.00
N ALA A 202 -19.61 -20.59 0.21
CA ALA A 202 -20.42 -20.60 1.43
C ALA A 202 -21.13 -19.26 1.71
N PHE A 203 -20.58 -18.14 1.21
CA PHE A 203 -21.11 -16.79 1.37
C PHE A 203 -21.43 -16.12 0.03
N GLU A 204 -21.65 -16.91 -1.03
CA GLU A 204 -21.91 -16.40 -2.37
C GLU A 204 -23.25 -15.66 -2.42
N TYR A 205 -23.19 -14.36 -2.74
CA TYR A 205 -24.35 -13.50 -2.94
C TYR A 205 -24.02 -12.50 -4.07
N PRO A 206 -24.02 -12.93 -5.35
CA PRO A 206 -23.43 -12.17 -6.45
C PRO A 206 -24.09 -10.82 -6.71
N ILE A 207 -25.37 -10.68 -6.33
CA ILE A 207 -26.13 -9.43 -6.41
C ILE A 207 -25.50 -8.33 -5.53
N TYR A 208 -24.98 -8.68 -4.36
CA TYR A 208 -24.38 -7.73 -3.42
C TYR A 208 -22.87 -7.58 -3.58
N ALA A 209 -22.19 -8.51 -4.25
CA ALA A 209 -20.74 -8.46 -4.46
C ALA A 209 -20.25 -7.11 -5.04
N PRO A 210 -20.90 -6.51 -6.06
CA PRO A 210 -20.49 -5.19 -6.57
C PRO A 210 -20.61 -4.06 -5.55
N HIS A 211 -21.61 -4.12 -4.67
CA HIS A 211 -21.86 -3.10 -3.65
C HIS A 211 -20.75 -3.12 -2.59
N PHE A 212 -20.36 -4.31 -2.12
CA PHE A 212 -19.24 -4.47 -1.20
C PHE A 212 -17.90 -4.15 -1.86
N ALA A 213 -17.73 -4.49 -3.14
CA ALA A 213 -16.56 -4.07 -3.91
C ALA A 213 -16.46 -2.54 -3.98
N LEU A 214 -17.56 -1.82 -4.23
CA LEU A 214 -17.56 -0.35 -4.20
C LEU A 214 -17.19 0.18 -2.82
N ILE A 215 -17.78 -0.36 -1.74
CA ILE A 215 -17.44 0.06 -0.36
C ILE A 215 -15.95 -0.14 -0.10
N HIS A 216 -15.41 -1.32 -0.43
CA HIS A 216 -13.98 -1.60 -0.30
C HIS A 216 -13.14 -0.61 -1.13
N THR A 217 -13.51 -0.34 -2.38
CA THR A 217 -12.77 0.61 -3.23
C THR A 217 -12.82 2.03 -2.66
N VAL A 218 -13.97 2.52 -2.20
CA VAL A 218 -14.08 3.87 -1.61
C VAL A 218 -13.22 3.99 -0.35
N LEU A 219 -13.26 2.98 0.54
CA LEU A 219 -12.43 2.96 1.73
C LEU A 219 -10.94 2.86 1.38
N ALA A 220 -10.57 2.01 0.41
CA ALA A 220 -9.20 1.87 -0.06
C ALA A 220 -8.69 3.18 -0.66
N LEU A 221 -9.44 3.83 -1.55
CA LEU A 221 -9.09 5.13 -2.12
C LEU A 221 -8.97 6.20 -1.01
N GLY A 222 -9.87 6.20 -0.03
CA GLY A 222 -9.78 7.04 1.16
C GLY A 222 -8.43 6.90 1.86
N LEU A 223 -8.02 5.67 2.18
CA LEU A 223 -6.76 5.41 2.86
C LEU A 223 -5.53 5.69 1.97
N PHE A 224 -5.51 5.17 0.74
CA PHE A 224 -4.35 5.26 -0.15
C PHE A 224 -4.15 6.67 -0.69
N ALA A 225 -5.19 7.34 -1.19
CA ALA A 225 -5.04 8.64 -1.84
C ALA A 225 -5.05 9.81 -0.85
N PHE A 226 -5.89 9.75 0.19
CA PHE A 226 -6.14 10.89 1.07
C PHE A 226 -5.50 10.76 2.45
N VAL A 227 -5.15 9.56 2.91
CA VAL A 227 -4.50 9.39 4.21
C VAL A 227 -3.00 9.13 4.05
N LEU A 228 -2.56 8.30 3.11
CA LEU A 228 -1.16 7.88 3.00
C LEU A 228 -0.19 9.07 2.85
N PRO A 229 -0.30 9.92 1.81
CA PRO A 229 0.67 10.99 1.63
C PRO A 229 0.47 12.16 2.61
N TRP A 230 -0.66 12.24 3.31
CA TRP A 230 -1.02 13.41 4.13
C TRP A 230 -0.85 13.18 5.64
N THR A 231 -0.49 11.97 6.07
CA THR A 231 -0.39 11.60 7.48
C THR A 231 0.94 10.90 7.80
N LYS A 232 1.09 10.45 9.05
CA LYS A 232 2.23 9.63 9.50
C LYS A 232 2.36 8.31 8.72
N TYR A 233 1.37 7.93 7.92
CA TYR A 233 1.43 6.73 7.09
C TYR A 233 2.47 6.82 5.94
N ILE A 234 2.93 8.05 5.62
CA ILE A 234 4.09 8.27 4.74
C ILE A 234 5.37 7.56 5.23
N HIS A 235 5.41 7.08 6.48
CA HIS A 235 6.50 6.23 7.01
C HIS A 235 6.79 5.01 6.12
N VAL A 236 5.79 4.50 5.39
CA VAL A 236 5.99 3.38 4.45
C VAL A 236 7.02 3.71 3.36
N ILE A 237 7.22 5.01 3.06
CA ILE A 237 8.24 5.53 2.15
C ILE A 237 9.41 6.13 2.93
N ALA A 238 9.13 6.97 3.92
CA ALA A 238 10.14 7.73 4.64
C ALA A 238 11.11 6.83 5.42
N THR A 239 10.63 5.78 6.10
CA THR A 239 11.47 4.89 6.91
C THR A 239 12.50 4.14 6.06
N PRO A 240 12.13 3.47 4.96
CA PRO A 240 13.11 2.90 4.02
C PRO A 240 14.15 3.91 3.54
N MET A 241 13.72 5.11 3.16
CA MET A 241 14.62 6.15 2.66
C MET A 241 15.63 6.59 3.73
N THR A 242 15.19 6.82 4.96
CA THR A 242 16.08 7.18 6.06
C THR A 242 17.06 6.06 6.39
N LEU A 243 16.61 4.80 6.43
CA LEU A 243 17.50 3.66 6.69
C LEU A 243 18.59 3.53 5.64
N LEU A 244 18.25 3.75 4.36
CA LEU A 244 19.22 3.70 3.26
C LEU A 244 20.21 4.86 3.33
N ALA A 245 19.75 6.10 3.57
CA ALA A 245 20.62 7.27 3.69
C ALA A 245 21.57 7.16 4.90
N ASN A 246 21.06 6.67 6.03
CA ASN A 246 21.86 6.46 7.23
C ASN A 246 22.71 5.19 7.16
N ARG A 247 22.66 4.41 6.06
CA ARG A 247 23.38 3.13 5.89
C ARG A 247 23.11 2.16 7.04
N GLY A 248 21.91 2.26 7.58
CA GLY A 248 21.50 1.53 8.77
C GLY A 248 21.90 2.17 10.12
N GLY A 249 22.35 3.42 10.18
CA GLY A 249 22.34 4.21 11.42
C GLY A 249 20.92 4.51 11.91
N GLU A 250 20.77 4.90 13.18
CA GLU A 250 19.58 5.63 13.65
C GLU A 250 19.70 7.10 13.22
#